data_AF-A0A7J5MVI4-F1
#
_entry.id   AF-A0A7J5MVI4-F1
#
_cell.length_a   1.000
_cell.length_b   1.000
_cell.length_c   1.000
_cell.angle_alpha   90.00
_cell.angle_beta   90.00
_cell.angle_gamma   90.00
#
_symmetry.space_group_name_H-M   'P 1'
#
loop_
_entity.id
_entity.type
_entity.pdbx_description
1 polymer ?
#
loop_
_entity_poly.entity_id
_entity_poly.type
_entity_poly.pdbx_seq_one_letter_code
_entity_poly.pdbx_strand_id
1 'polypeptide(L)'
;MEDSVLFRRFADALAGRTIPQDAARELAVRMEEDLGVRDGVLLMSAYGMDAGKAWRFSADPKAHEKEVVALMAPAFDAPKPPVPARHIEAACAALATIAASAPDASQALAIAAYTLWFVGRDLLAGSLMRAALDRDEDNSLAAMVEDAIERGIHPACVKG
;
A
#
# COMPACT_ATOMS: atom_id res chain seq x y z
N MET A 1 -7.96 16.50 -10.15
CA MET A 1 -9.30 15.87 -10.27
C MET A 1 -9.17 14.41 -10.68
N GLU A 2 -8.25 14.09 -11.59
CA GLU A 2 -7.94 12.73 -12.06
C GLU A 2 -7.49 11.78 -10.93
N ASP A 3 -6.58 12.19 -10.06
CA ASP A 3 -6.14 11.34 -8.92
C ASP A 3 -7.32 10.93 -8.00
N SER A 4 -8.30 11.80 -7.81
CA SER A 4 -9.50 11.48 -7.02
C SER A 4 -10.31 10.32 -7.62
N VAL A 5 -10.32 10.22 -8.96
CA VAL A 5 -10.96 9.13 -9.68
C VAL A 5 -10.16 7.84 -9.53
N LEU A 6 -8.82 7.90 -9.65
CA LEU A 6 -7.95 6.74 -9.48
C LEU A 6 -8.07 6.13 -8.08
N PHE A 7 -8.06 6.95 -7.03
CA PHE A 7 -8.30 6.47 -5.67
C PHE A 7 -9.68 5.83 -5.50
N ARG A 8 -10.71 6.35 -6.17
CA ARG A 8 -12.04 5.73 -6.15
C ARG A 8 -12.06 4.37 -6.87
N ARG A 9 -11.38 4.25 -8.01
CA ARG A 9 -11.22 2.96 -8.70
C ARG A 9 -10.47 1.95 -7.85
N PHE A 10 -9.44 2.38 -7.13
CA PHE A 10 -8.73 1.54 -6.18
C PHE A 10 -9.63 1.12 -5.01
N ALA A 11 -10.42 2.04 -4.43
CA ALA A 11 -11.41 1.72 -3.41
C ALA A 11 -12.47 0.71 -3.89
N ASP A 12 -12.93 0.82 -5.13
CA ASP A 12 -13.82 -0.18 -5.73
C ASP A 12 -13.15 -1.57 -5.76
N ALA A 13 -11.85 -1.61 -6.05
CA ALA A 13 -11.09 -2.85 -6.05
C ALA A 13 -10.92 -3.46 -4.64
N LEU A 14 -10.70 -2.63 -3.63
CA LEU A 14 -10.69 -3.04 -2.21
C LEU A 14 -12.05 -3.60 -1.76
N ALA A 15 -13.14 -3.16 -2.38
CA ALA A 15 -14.48 -3.72 -2.17
C ALA A 15 -14.74 -5.01 -2.97
N GLY A 16 -13.73 -5.57 -3.65
CA GLY A 16 -13.81 -6.82 -4.39
C GLY A 16 -14.14 -6.67 -5.88
N ARG A 17 -14.14 -5.45 -6.43
CA ARG A 17 -14.22 -5.26 -7.89
C ARG A 17 -12.85 -5.40 -8.55
N THR A 18 -12.83 -5.52 -9.87
CA THR A 18 -11.58 -5.47 -10.63
C THR A 18 -11.23 -4.02 -10.96
N ILE A 19 -9.98 -3.63 -10.76
CA ILE A 19 -9.48 -2.34 -11.24
C ILE A 19 -9.33 -2.40 -12.79
N PRO A 20 -9.92 -1.46 -13.55
CA PRO A 20 -9.73 -1.40 -14.99
C PRO A 20 -8.25 -1.29 -15.38
N GLN A 21 -7.84 -1.91 -16.50
CA GLN A 21 -6.42 -2.01 -16.87
C GLN A 21 -5.78 -0.65 -17.17
N ASP A 22 -6.53 0.27 -17.78
CA ASP A 22 -6.12 1.66 -18.00
C ASP A 22 -5.89 2.39 -16.68
N ALA A 23 -6.84 2.31 -15.75
CA ALA A 23 -6.71 2.88 -14.42
C ALA A 23 -5.57 2.24 -13.61
N ALA A 24 -5.35 0.93 -13.77
CA ALA A 24 -4.27 0.20 -13.12
C ALA A 24 -2.90 0.69 -13.61
N ARG A 25 -2.74 0.84 -14.93
CA ARG A 25 -1.52 1.39 -15.54
C ARG A 25 -1.29 2.84 -15.13
N GLU A 26 -2.31 3.67 -15.17
CA GLU A 26 -2.23 5.08 -14.79
C GLU A 26 -1.84 5.22 -13.32
N LEU A 27 -2.49 4.47 -12.42
CA LEU A 27 -2.15 4.49 -11.00
C LEU A 27 -0.71 4.02 -10.75
N ALA A 28 -0.21 3.02 -11.49
CA ALA A 28 1.19 2.61 -11.40
C ALA A 28 2.14 3.77 -11.71
N VAL A 29 1.93 4.45 -12.84
CA VAL A 29 2.75 5.62 -13.24
C VAL A 29 2.69 6.73 -12.19
N ARG A 30 1.49 7.06 -11.70
CA ARG A 30 1.31 8.13 -10.71
C ARG A 30 2.02 7.83 -9.39
N MET A 31 2.07 6.57 -8.95
CA MET A 31 2.82 6.20 -7.74
C MET A 31 4.33 6.33 -7.90
N GLU A 32 4.87 6.10 -9.10
CA GLU A 32 6.29 6.33 -9.40
C GLU A 32 6.64 7.82 -9.42
N GLU A 33 5.74 8.65 -9.96
CA GLU A 33 5.95 10.10 -10.07
C GLU A 33 5.73 10.87 -8.75
N ASP A 34 4.83 10.36 -7.89
CA ASP A 34 4.35 11.07 -6.71
C ASP A 34 4.20 10.14 -5.50
N LEU A 35 5.12 10.31 -4.53
CA LEU A 35 5.11 9.54 -3.29
C LEU A 35 3.86 9.80 -2.43
N GLY A 36 3.19 10.95 -2.57
CA GLY A 36 1.92 11.20 -1.93
C GLY A 36 0.82 10.27 -2.45
N VAL A 37 0.83 9.96 -3.76
CA VAL A 37 -0.10 8.98 -4.35
C VAL A 37 0.21 7.58 -3.86
N ARG A 38 1.50 7.19 -3.89
CA ARG A 38 1.98 5.92 -3.31
C ARG A 38 1.50 5.73 -1.87
N ASP A 39 1.74 6.73 -1.02
CA ASP A 39 1.40 6.66 0.41
C ASP A 39 -0.10 6.65 0.63
N GLY A 40 -0.88 7.36 -0.19
CA GLY A 40 -2.34 7.25 -0.21
C GLY A 40 -2.81 5.81 -0.47
N VAL A 41 -2.26 5.15 -1.50
CA VAL A 41 -2.60 3.75 -1.84
C VAL A 41 -2.18 2.79 -0.72
N LEU A 42 -1.02 3.01 -0.09
CA LEU A 42 -0.57 2.25 1.07
C LEU A 42 -1.55 2.38 2.25
N LEU A 43 -1.95 3.62 2.57
CA LEU A 43 -2.87 3.90 3.67
C LEU A 43 -4.26 3.29 3.42
N MET A 44 -4.73 3.27 2.17
CA MET A 44 -5.95 2.56 1.80
C MET A 44 -5.80 1.04 1.96
N SER A 45 -4.65 0.49 1.59
CA SER A 45 -4.40 -0.96 1.58
C SER A 45 -4.24 -1.55 2.99
N ALA A 46 -3.34 -0.98 3.79
CA ALA A 46 -2.99 -1.52 5.11
C ALA A 46 -3.87 -0.97 6.26
N TYR A 47 -4.35 0.26 6.13
CA TYR A 47 -5.02 0.97 7.24
C TYR A 47 -6.49 1.30 6.96
N GLY A 48 -7.00 1.02 5.76
CA GLY A 48 -8.41 1.22 5.44
C GLY A 48 -8.81 2.68 5.31
N MET A 49 -7.87 3.56 4.96
CA MET A 49 -8.18 4.94 4.60
C MET A 49 -9.20 4.98 3.45
N ASP A 50 -10.16 5.91 3.49
CA ASP A 50 -11.09 6.09 2.36
C ASP A 50 -10.45 6.88 1.21
N ALA A 51 -10.95 6.67 0.00
CA ALA A 51 -10.41 7.31 -1.21
C ALA A 51 -10.41 8.85 -1.16
N GLY A 52 -11.39 9.47 -0.50
CA GLY A 52 -11.48 10.92 -0.38
C GLY A 52 -10.43 11.48 0.59
N LYS A 53 -10.10 10.75 1.65
CA LYS A 53 -8.98 11.07 2.54
C LYS A 53 -7.63 10.82 1.86
N ALA A 54 -7.47 9.68 1.17
CA ALA A 54 -6.24 9.35 0.48
C ALA A 54 -5.87 10.40 -0.58
N TRP A 55 -6.86 10.87 -1.35
CA TRP A 55 -6.68 11.96 -2.31
C TRP A 55 -6.30 13.29 -1.66
N ARG A 56 -6.95 13.67 -0.55
CA ARG A 56 -6.61 14.92 0.15
C ARG A 56 -5.23 14.87 0.78
N PHE A 57 -4.89 13.73 1.37
CA PHE A 57 -3.57 13.45 1.90
C PHE A 57 -2.51 13.50 0.78
N SER A 58 -2.73 12.86 -0.37
CA SER A 58 -1.76 12.89 -1.47
C SER A 58 -1.51 14.31 -2.00
N ALA A 59 -2.52 15.17 -1.96
CA ALA A 59 -2.42 16.56 -2.40
C ALA A 59 -1.71 17.48 -1.40
N ASP A 60 -1.85 17.23 -0.09
CA ASP A 60 -1.16 17.99 0.97
C ASP A 60 -0.86 17.08 2.20
N PRO A 61 0.21 16.28 2.16
CA PRO A 61 0.53 15.35 3.23
C PRO A 61 0.73 16.03 4.59
N LYS A 62 1.30 17.24 4.58
CA LYS A 62 1.61 18.00 5.81
C LYS A 62 0.33 18.48 6.50
N ALA A 63 -0.67 18.93 5.76
CA ALA A 63 -1.95 19.33 6.34
C ALA A 63 -2.69 18.16 7.00
N HIS A 64 -2.42 16.92 6.56
CA HIS A 64 -3.13 15.71 6.99
C HIS A 64 -2.32 14.79 7.90
N GLU A 65 -1.10 15.16 8.30
CA GLU A 65 -0.18 14.35 9.11
C GLU A 65 -0.82 13.80 10.39
N LYS A 66 -1.50 14.65 11.16
CA LYS A 66 -2.14 14.24 12.43
C LYS A 66 -3.23 13.19 12.22
N GLU A 67 -3.96 13.27 11.12
CA GLU A 67 -5.00 12.29 10.78
C GLU A 67 -4.38 10.94 10.41
N VAL A 68 -3.28 10.95 9.66
CA VAL A 68 -2.52 9.74 9.31
C VAL A 68 -1.92 9.08 10.55
N VAL A 69 -1.28 9.86 11.43
CA VAL A 69 -0.72 9.32 12.68
C VAL A 69 -1.81 8.67 13.53
N ALA A 70 -2.96 9.32 13.68
CA ALA A 70 -4.09 8.77 14.42
C ALA A 70 -4.66 7.49 13.78
N LEU A 71 -4.63 7.39 12.45
CA LEU A 71 -5.04 6.20 11.72
C LEU A 71 -4.06 5.03 11.91
N MET A 72 -2.75 5.31 11.92
CA MET A 72 -1.71 4.28 11.98
C MET A 72 -1.45 3.76 13.40
N ALA A 73 -1.54 4.63 14.42
CA ALA A 73 -1.19 4.31 15.80
C ALA A 73 -1.85 3.02 16.34
N PRO A 74 -3.16 2.76 16.12
CA PRO A 74 -3.79 1.54 16.63
C PRO A 74 -3.14 0.23 16.16
N ALA A 75 -2.52 0.20 14.97
CA ALA A 75 -1.88 -1.01 14.46
C ALA A 75 -0.63 -1.40 15.25
N PHE A 76 0.02 -0.43 15.89
CA PHE A 76 1.22 -0.62 16.70
C PHE A 76 0.90 -0.78 18.19
N ASP A 77 -0.30 -0.38 18.62
CA ASP A 77 -0.74 -0.46 20.01
C ASP A 77 -1.69 -1.64 20.31
N ALA A 78 -2.39 -2.16 19.30
CA ALA A 78 -3.42 -3.19 19.46
C ALA A 78 -3.10 -4.51 18.74
N PRO A 79 -3.51 -5.67 19.31
CA PRO A 79 -3.23 -7.00 18.75
C PRO A 79 -4.19 -7.38 17.60
N LYS A 80 -4.79 -6.42 16.89
CA LYS A 80 -5.70 -6.69 15.77
C LYS A 80 -5.44 -5.72 14.62
N PRO A 81 -5.38 -6.21 13.36
CA PRO A 81 -5.23 -5.32 12.21
C PRO A 81 -6.42 -4.36 12.11
N PRO A 82 -6.20 -3.11 11.65
CA PRO A 82 -7.26 -2.11 11.47
C PRO A 82 -8.26 -2.48 10.37
N VAL A 83 -7.90 -3.40 9.47
CA VAL A 83 -8.75 -3.88 8.37
C VAL A 83 -8.94 -5.40 8.42
N PRO A 84 -10.07 -5.94 7.93
CA PRO A 84 -10.31 -7.37 7.91
C PRO A 84 -9.46 -8.09 6.84
N ALA A 85 -9.20 -9.39 7.02
CA ALA A 85 -8.40 -10.19 6.09
C ALA A 85 -8.84 -10.09 4.61
N ARG A 86 -10.15 -10.08 4.35
CA ARG A 86 -10.70 -9.91 2.98
C ARG A 86 -10.26 -8.60 2.29
N HIS A 87 -10.01 -7.55 3.07
CA HIS A 87 -9.54 -6.26 2.56
C HIS A 87 -8.08 -6.37 2.12
N ILE A 88 -7.26 -7.07 2.91
CA ILE A 88 -5.86 -7.35 2.60
C ILE A 88 -5.74 -8.20 1.33
N GLU A 89 -6.58 -9.22 1.19
CA GLU A 89 -6.63 -10.06 -0.02
C GLU A 89 -7.01 -9.25 -1.26
N ALA A 90 -8.05 -8.40 -1.15
CA ALA A 90 -8.47 -7.51 -2.23
C ALA A 90 -7.38 -6.49 -2.60
N ALA A 91 -6.70 -5.92 -1.60
CA ALA A 91 -5.57 -5.02 -1.81
C ALA A 91 -4.43 -5.70 -2.57
N CYS A 92 -4.03 -6.90 -2.15
CA CYS A 92 -2.98 -7.67 -2.82
C CYS A 92 -3.35 -8.00 -4.28
N ALA A 93 -4.61 -8.39 -4.54
CA ALA A 93 -5.08 -8.68 -5.89
C ALA A 93 -5.08 -7.44 -6.79
N ALA A 94 -5.51 -6.29 -6.26
CA ALA A 94 -5.49 -5.02 -6.97
C ALA A 94 -4.05 -4.57 -7.28
N LEU A 95 -3.15 -4.62 -6.29
CA LEU A 95 -1.74 -4.26 -6.44
C LEU A 95 -1.00 -5.19 -7.41
N ALA A 96 -1.30 -6.48 -7.42
CA ALA A 96 -0.78 -7.41 -8.42
C ALA A 96 -1.23 -7.02 -9.85
N THR A 97 -2.48 -6.60 -10.02
CA THR A 97 -3.01 -6.13 -11.31
C THR A 97 -2.32 -4.84 -11.77
N ILE A 98 -2.08 -3.91 -10.84
CA ILE A 98 -1.34 -2.65 -11.09
C ILE A 98 0.11 -2.97 -11.51
N ALA A 99 0.80 -3.81 -10.73
CA ALA A 99 2.18 -4.22 -11.03
C ALA A 99 2.31 -4.96 -12.37
N ALA A 100 1.31 -5.75 -12.77
CA ALA A 100 1.28 -6.42 -14.07
C ALA A 100 1.01 -5.46 -15.24
N SER A 101 0.36 -4.31 -14.98
CA SER A 101 0.01 -3.31 -16.00
C SER A 101 1.16 -2.33 -16.32
N ALA A 102 2.15 -2.26 -15.43
CA ALA A 102 3.38 -1.49 -15.61
C ALA A 102 4.58 -2.31 -15.10
N PRO A 103 5.17 -3.19 -15.94
CA PRO A 103 6.19 -4.15 -15.50
C PRO A 103 7.44 -3.54 -14.88
N ASP A 104 7.81 -2.33 -15.30
CA ASP A 104 8.99 -1.61 -14.81
C ASP A 104 8.71 -0.82 -13.52
N ALA A 105 7.44 -0.67 -13.12
CA ALA A 105 7.06 0.02 -11.89
C ALA A 105 7.32 -0.87 -10.65
N SER A 106 7.89 -0.28 -9.61
CA SER A 106 8.30 -0.93 -8.38
C SER A 106 7.31 -0.68 -7.23
N GLN A 107 6.61 0.47 -7.22
CA GLN A 107 5.83 0.91 -6.06
C GLN A 107 4.66 -0.01 -5.71
N ALA A 108 3.95 -0.54 -6.72
CA ALA A 108 2.83 -1.46 -6.46
C ALA A 108 3.29 -2.75 -5.76
N LEU A 109 4.47 -3.26 -6.10
CA LEU A 109 5.07 -4.40 -5.42
C LEU A 109 5.51 -4.05 -4.00
N ALA A 110 6.14 -2.88 -3.81
CA ALA A 110 6.56 -2.41 -2.48
C ALA A 110 5.37 -2.23 -1.52
N ILE A 111 4.25 -1.68 -1.99
CA ILE A 111 3.02 -1.55 -1.19
C ILE A 111 2.41 -2.91 -0.87
N ALA A 112 2.42 -3.86 -1.82
CA ALA A 112 1.93 -5.21 -1.57
C ALA A 112 2.81 -5.94 -0.55
N ALA A 113 4.14 -5.76 -0.63
CA ALA A 113 5.09 -6.28 0.34
C ALA A 113 4.81 -5.72 1.74
N TYR A 114 4.67 -4.39 1.86
CA TYR A 114 4.32 -3.75 3.13
C TYR A 114 3.01 -4.29 3.70
N THR A 115 1.98 -4.41 2.85
CA THR A 115 0.65 -4.88 3.27
C THR A 115 0.69 -6.31 3.80
N LEU A 116 1.52 -7.19 3.22
CA LEU A 116 1.71 -8.56 3.68
C LEU A 116 2.56 -8.65 4.95
N TRP A 117 3.64 -7.88 5.03
CA TRP A 117 4.46 -7.77 6.25
C TRP A 117 3.62 -7.27 7.43
N PHE A 118 2.76 -6.28 7.17
CA PHE A 118 1.88 -5.67 8.17
C PHE A 118 0.91 -6.68 8.82
N VAL A 119 0.63 -7.80 8.17
CA VAL A 119 -0.20 -8.89 8.70
C VAL A 119 0.59 -10.19 8.96
N GLY A 120 1.92 -10.09 9.06
CA GLY A 120 2.80 -11.20 9.47
C GLY A 120 3.03 -12.26 8.39
N ARG A 121 2.94 -11.89 7.11
CA ARG A 121 3.13 -12.80 5.97
C ARG A 121 4.51 -12.62 5.33
N ASP A 122 5.54 -12.64 6.15
CA ASP A 122 6.92 -12.27 5.81
C ASP A 122 7.51 -13.00 4.60
N LEU A 123 7.24 -14.30 4.43
CA LEU A 123 7.77 -15.05 3.28
C LEU A 123 7.24 -14.49 1.95
N LEU A 124 5.96 -14.12 1.91
CA LEU A 124 5.34 -13.52 0.73
C LEU A 124 5.76 -12.06 0.59
N ALA A 125 5.77 -11.31 1.71
CA ALA A 125 6.22 -9.93 1.75
C ALA A 125 7.65 -9.78 1.21
N GLY A 126 8.58 -10.62 1.68
CA GLY A 126 9.98 -10.62 1.25
C GLY A 126 10.15 -10.97 -0.23
N SER A 127 9.26 -11.79 -0.79
CA SER A 127 9.31 -12.11 -2.23
C SER A 127 8.89 -10.91 -3.10
N LEU A 128 7.86 -10.17 -2.69
CA LEU A 128 7.42 -8.97 -3.39
C LEU A 128 8.36 -7.78 -3.17
N MET A 129 8.93 -7.66 -1.97
CA MET A 129 9.96 -6.66 -1.63
C MET A 129 11.17 -6.82 -2.54
N ARG A 130 11.72 -8.03 -2.68
CA ARG A 130 12.85 -8.29 -3.59
C ARG A 130 12.51 -7.95 -5.04
N ALA A 131 11.32 -8.35 -5.50
CA ALA A 131 10.88 -8.02 -6.85
C ALA A 131 10.69 -6.50 -7.07
N ALA A 132 10.40 -5.72 -6.02
CA ALA A 132 10.38 -4.26 -6.10
C ALA A 132 11.80 -3.69 -6.20
N LEU A 133 12.74 -4.17 -5.37
CA LEU A 133 14.14 -3.76 -5.40
C LEU A 133 14.85 -4.16 -6.70
N ASP A 134 14.50 -5.31 -7.29
CA ASP A 134 15.03 -5.74 -8.59
C ASP A 134 14.63 -4.79 -9.73
N ARG A 135 13.52 -4.05 -9.58
CA ARG A 135 13.06 -3.05 -10.55
C ARG A 135 13.62 -1.66 -10.26
N ASP A 136 13.78 -1.36 -8.98
CA ASP A 136 14.27 -0.07 -8.48
C ASP A 136 14.98 -0.30 -7.15
N GLU A 137 16.31 -0.33 -7.20
CA GLU A 137 17.17 -0.57 -6.04
C GLU A 137 17.05 0.53 -4.96
N ASP A 138 16.59 1.72 -5.37
CA ASP A 138 16.38 2.88 -4.51
C ASP A 138 14.93 2.94 -3.96
N ASN A 139 14.10 1.90 -4.17
CA ASN A 139 12.73 1.91 -3.67
C ASN A 139 12.70 1.91 -2.13
N SER A 140 12.44 3.10 -1.58
CA SER A 140 12.50 3.36 -0.14
C SER A 140 11.54 2.48 0.67
N LEU A 141 10.35 2.18 0.13
CA LEU A 141 9.35 1.40 0.86
C LEU A 141 9.75 -0.08 0.90
N ALA A 142 10.29 -0.61 -0.19
CA ALA A 142 10.80 -1.97 -0.23
C ALA A 142 11.99 -2.14 0.73
N ALA A 143 12.94 -1.19 0.75
CA ALA A 143 14.06 -1.19 1.69
C ALA A 143 13.60 -1.11 3.16
N MET A 144 12.53 -0.34 3.47
CA MET A 144 11.93 -0.33 4.80
C MET A 144 11.35 -1.69 5.21
N VAL A 145 10.69 -2.39 4.28
CA VAL A 145 10.15 -3.74 4.53
C VAL A 145 11.27 -4.75 4.73
N GLU A 146 12.35 -4.64 3.95
CA GLU A 146 13.55 -5.47 4.11
C GLU A 146 14.14 -5.32 5.51
N ASP A 147 14.47 -4.10 5.95
CA ASP A 147 15.05 -3.83 7.27
C ASP A 147 14.13 -4.31 8.40
N ALA A 148 12.81 -4.14 8.26
CA ALA A 148 11.84 -4.60 9.23
C ALA A 148 11.81 -6.13 9.37
N ILE A 149 11.85 -6.86 8.24
CA ILE A 149 11.90 -8.33 8.23
C ILE A 149 13.22 -8.83 8.83
N GLU A 150 14.36 -8.26 8.41
CA GLU A 150 15.68 -8.67 8.90
C GLU A 150 15.83 -8.50 10.42
N ARG A 151 15.22 -7.44 10.97
CA ARG A 151 15.23 -7.15 12.42
C ARG A 151 14.12 -7.84 13.20
N GLY A 152 13.22 -8.56 12.55
CA GLY A 152 12.05 -9.17 13.18
C GLY A 152 11.09 -8.13 13.80
N ILE A 153 11.02 -6.94 13.21
CA ILE A 153 10.12 -5.86 13.64
C ILE A 153 8.77 -6.03 12.96
N HIS A 154 7.71 -6.14 13.76
CA HIS A 154 6.34 -6.27 13.27
C HIS A 154 5.39 -5.34 14.05
N PRO A 155 4.28 -4.91 13.45
CA PRO A 155 3.19 -4.28 14.19
C PRO A 155 2.64 -5.21 15.28
N ALA A 156 2.05 -4.63 16.34
CA ALA A 156 1.51 -5.40 17.46
C ALA A 156 0.41 -6.38 17.02
N CYS A 157 -0.30 -6.06 15.93
CA CYS A 157 -1.36 -6.90 15.40
C CYS A 157 -0.92 -8.28 14.86
N VAL A 158 0.38 -8.50 14.67
CA VAL A 158 0.94 -9.79 14.23
C VAL A 158 1.19 -10.75 15.39
N LYS A 159 1.34 -10.22 16.62
CA LYS A 159 1.67 -11.02 17.82
C LYS A 159 0.45 -11.62 18.53
N GLY A 160 -0.74 -11.45 17.96
CA GLY A 160 -2.04 -11.86 18.52
C GLY A 160 -2.48 -13.26 18.13
#